data_AF-A0AAV9UA43-F1
#
_entry.id   AF-A0AAV9UA43-F1
#
_cell.length_a   1.000
_cell.length_b   1.000
_cell.length_c   1.000
_cell.angle_alpha   90.00
_cell.angle_beta   90.00
_cell.angle_gamma   90.00
#
_symmetry.space_group_name_H-M   'P 1'
#
loop_
_entity.id
_entity.type
_entity.pdbx_description
1 polymer ?
#
loop_
_entity_poly.entity_id
_entity_poly.type
_entity_poly.pdbx_seq_one_letter_code
_entity_poly.pdbx_strand_id
1 'polypeptide(L)'
;MGASKVLLPPPYSLGASTSEYDLARGKLGRVVLDTNLLAPLLEPPGISAWLAKMLDGCLEKAVIRQSLTEYFSSPVAMRAADYDEVTKKLRKMGIKVLPGPLTTDRAGRIASEILQARYDSILAKKLRSKTLQDPLEATRKEWRKVITSSKVDVDLASEAFCKGFAFLTADNNFACSFAPELDERKMATHVVPNSWLKPPTMPIGSTS
;
A
#
# COMPACT_ATOMS: atom_id res chain seq x y z
N MET A 1 -17.03 3.94 -23.15
CA MET A 1 -16.31 2.66 -23.05
C MET A 1 -15.52 2.69 -21.75
N GLY A 2 -16.08 2.16 -20.66
CA GLY A 2 -15.37 2.07 -19.40
C GLY A 2 -14.44 0.86 -19.46
N ALA A 3 -13.13 1.09 -19.48
CA ALA A 3 -12.19 0.02 -19.23
C ALA A 3 -12.45 -0.46 -17.80
N SER A 4 -13.19 -1.57 -17.65
CA SER A 4 -13.02 -2.42 -16.48
C SER A 4 -11.58 -2.89 -16.52
N LYS A 5 -10.67 -2.12 -15.90
CA LYS A 5 -9.32 -2.58 -15.63
C LYS A 5 -9.48 -3.75 -14.68
N VAL A 6 -9.46 -4.95 -15.26
CA VAL A 6 -9.31 -6.20 -14.53
C VAL A 6 -8.06 -6.01 -13.67
N LEU A 7 -8.24 -6.00 -12.35
CA LEU A 7 -7.10 -5.99 -11.44
C LEU A 7 -6.29 -7.25 -11.73
N LEU A 8 -5.06 -7.04 -12.19
CA LEU A 8 -4.15 -8.12 -12.52
C LEU A 8 -3.79 -8.88 -11.24
N PRO A 9 -3.44 -10.17 -11.33
CA PRO A 9 -2.85 -10.86 -10.18
C PRO A 9 -1.52 -10.16 -9.82
N PRO A 10 -1.24 -9.92 -8.53
CA PRO A 10 0.04 -9.36 -8.12
C PRO A 10 1.20 -10.31 -8.50
N PRO A 11 2.35 -9.75 -8.89
CA PRO A 11 2.71 -8.36 -8.73
C PRO A 11 2.29 -7.45 -9.91
N TYR A 12 1.71 -6.26 -9.64
CA TYR A 12 1.28 -5.31 -10.69
C TYR A 12 1.43 -3.85 -10.26
N SER A 13 1.21 -2.93 -11.21
CA SER A 13 1.24 -1.48 -10.98
C SER A 13 -0.08 -0.82 -11.36
N LEU A 14 -0.46 0.20 -10.59
CA LEU A 14 -1.55 1.14 -10.86
C LEU A 14 -0.95 2.51 -11.17
N GLY A 15 -1.61 3.29 -12.04
CA GLY A 15 -1.11 4.60 -12.46
C GLY A 15 -0.02 4.51 -13.51
N ALA A 16 1.19 4.99 -13.19
CA ALA A 16 2.30 5.02 -14.13
C ALA A 16 2.63 3.61 -14.66
N SER A 17 2.86 3.51 -15.98
CA SER A 17 3.18 2.24 -16.63
C SER A 17 4.55 1.73 -16.18
N THR A 18 4.54 0.76 -15.27
CA THR A 18 5.73 -0.04 -14.91
C THR A 18 5.47 -1.46 -15.37
N SER A 19 6.41 -2.00 -16.17
CA SER A 19 6.30 -3.39 -16.62
C SER A 19 6.43 -4.35 -15.43
N GLU A 20 5.78 -5.52 -15.51
CA GLU A 20 5.95 -6.57 -14.50
C GLU A 20 7.43 -6.95 -14.32
N TYR A 21 8.18 -6.96 -15.43
CA TYR A 21 9.62 -7.21 -15.43
C TYR A 21 10.43 -6.17 -14.64
N ASP A 22 10.14 -4.88 -14.82
CA ASP A 22 10.81 -3.81 -14.08
C ASP A 22 10.43 -3.83 -12.61
N LEU A 23 9.18 -4.14 -12.31
CA LEU A 23 8.68 -4.27 -10.95
C LEU A 23 9.32 -5.44 -10.21
N ALA A 24 9.41 -6.62 -10.85
CA ALA A 24 10.10 -7.78 -10.28
C ALA A 24 11.61 -7.55 -10.06
N ARG A 25 12.21 -6.58 -10.77
CA ARG A 25 13.62 -6.20 -10.62
C ARG A 25 13.85 -4.98 -9.73
N GLY A 26 12.79 -4.43 -9.13
CA GLY A 26 12.94 -3.28 -8.24
C GLY A 26 13.22 -1.96 -8.92
N LYS A 27 13.02 -1.85 -10.24
CA LYS A 27 13.18 -0.59 -10.99
C LYS A 27 11.96 0.33 -10.79
N LEU A 28 11.63 0.57 -9.51
CA LEU A 28 10.46 1.32 -9.07
C LEU A 28 10.76 2.80 -8.83
N GLY A 29 12.02 3.21 -8.98
CA GLY A 29 12.46 4.55 -8.64
C GLY A 29 12.43 4.77 -7.12
N ARG A 30 11.79 5.85 -6.68
CA ARG A 30 11.68 6.22 -5.26
C ARG A 30 10.39 5.62 -4.71
N VAL A 31 10.47 4.85 -3.63
CA VAL A 31 9.31 4.15 -3.05
C VAL A 31 9.06 4.51 -1.59
N VAL A 32 7.79 4.72 -1.25
CA VAL A 32 7.28 4.71 0.13
C VAL A 32 6.69 3.34 0.40
N LEU A 33 7.14 2.73 1.49
CA LEU A 33 6.71 1.42 1.94
C LEU A 33 5.47 1.58 2.83
N ASP A 34 4.43 0.83 2.51
CA ASP A 34 3.26 0.62 3.35
C ASP A 34 3.64 -0.03 4.71
N THR A 35 2.81 0.22 5.73
CA THR A 35 2.85 -0.39 7.06
C THR A 35 2.92 -1.92 6.99
N ASN A 36 2.19 -2.54 6.05
CA ASN A 36 2.18 -4.00 5.89
C ASN A 36 3.55 -4.60 5.49
N LEU A 37 4.48 -3.76 5.03
CA LEU A 37 5.84 -4.18 4.69
C LEU A 37 6.79 -4.06 5.89
N LEU A 38 6.44 -3.28 6.93
CA LEU A 38 7.33 -2.99 8.05
C LEU A 38 7.59 -4.20 8.93
N ALA A 39 6.56 -4.94 9.33
CA ALA A 39 6.74 -6.10 10.19
C ALA A 39 7.65 -7.16 9.54
N PRO A 40 7.45 -7.57 8.28
CA PRO A 40 8.40 -8.41 7.56
C PRO A 40 9.85 -7.87 7.51
N LEU A 41 10.04 -6.56 7.41
CA LEU A 41 11.38 -5.94 7.35
C LEU A 41 12.07 -5.92 8.72
N LEU A 42 11.29 -5.74 9.78
CA LEU A 42 11.78 -5.46 11.13
C LEU A 42 11.81 -6.70 12.02
N GLU A 43 10.99 -7.72 11.73
CA GLU A 43 10.82 -8.88 12.59
C GLU A 43 11.27 -10.17 11.89
N PRO A 44 11.82 -11.15 12.63
CA PRO A 44 12.06 -12.48 12.10
C PRO A 44 10.77 -13.15 11.62
N PRO A 45 10.80 -13.97 10.55
CA PRO A 45 11.99 -14.48 9.87
C PRO A 45 12.59 -13.53 8.81
N GLY A 46 12.10 -12.29 8.70
CA GLY A 46 12.52 -11.31 7.71
C GLY A 46 11.67 -11.33 6.44
N ILE A 47 12.18 -10.71 5.37
CA ILE A 47 11.55 -10.66 4.05
C ILE A 47 12.05 -11.78 3.13
N SER A 48 11.30 -12.08 2.07
CA SER A 48 11.78 -12.98 1.02
C SER A 48 12.99 -12.40 0.27
N ALA A 49 13.80 -13.27 -0.35
CA ALA A 49 14.89 -12.86 -1.23
C ALA A 49 14.41 -12.02 -2.43
N TRP A 50 13.18 -12.26 -2.89
CA TRP A 50 12.56 -11.48 -3.96
C TRP A 50 12.28 -10.05 -3.53
N LEU A 51 11.63 -9.88 -2.36
CA LEU A 51 11.36 -8.55 -1.82
C LEU A 51 12.66 -7.82 -1.49
N ALA A 52 13.67 -8.51 -0.95
CA ALA A 52 14.98 -7.94 -0.69
C ALA A 52 15.62 -7.38 -1.97
N LYS A 53 15.71 -8.21 -3.03
CA LYS A 53 16.26 -7.83 -4.32
C LYS A 53 15.49 -6.67 -4.97
N MET A 54 14.17 -6.68 -4.85
CA MET A 54 13.32 -5.60 -5.37
C MET A 54 13.60 -4.27 -4.63
N LEU A 55 13.71 -4.31 -3.30
CA LEU A 55 14.03 -3.13 -2.50
C LEU A 55 15.45 -2.63 -2.75
N ASP A 56 16.41 -3.51 -3.00
CA ASP A 56 17.78 -3.14 -3.36
C ASP A 56 17.86 -2.41 -4.71
N GLY A 57 16.99 -2.74 -5.66
CA GLY A 57 16.89 -2.07 -6.95
C GLY A 57 16.27 -0.67 -6.91
N CYS A 58 15.59 -0.30 -5.81
CA CYS A 58 14.92 1.00 -5.69
C CYS A 58 15.94 2.13 -5.46
N LEU A 59 15.75 3.25 -6.15
CA LEU A 59 16.59 4.45 -6.06
C LEU A 59 16.58 5.05 -4.65
N GLU A 60 15.41 5.11 -4.02
CA GLU A 60 15.24 5.60 -2.66
C GLU A 60 14.11 4.84 -1.99
N LYS A 61 14.27 4.55 -0.71
CA LYS A 61 13.27 3.86 0.11
C LYS A 61 12.89 4.75 1.28
N ALA A 62 11.61 4.84 1.56
CA ALA A 62 11.10 5.63 2.65
C ALA A 62 9.91 4.96 3.33
N VAL A 63 9.66 5.33 4.58
CA VAL A 63 8.43 5.05 5.32
C VAL A 63 7.90 6.38 5.84
N ILE A 64 6.58 6.52 5.93
CA ILE A 64 5.96 7.70 6.54
C ILE A 64 5.82 7.42 8.05
N ARG A 65 6.00 8.44 8.90
CA ARG A 65 5.96 8.26 10.36
C ARG A 65 4.69 7.56 10.86
N GLN A 66 3.54 7.81 10.21
CA GLN A 66 2.28 7.11 10.52
C GLN A 66 2.42 5.60 10.42
N SER A 67 3.12 5.09 9.41
CA SER A 67 3.34 3.64 9.26
C SER A 67 4.11 3.06 10.43
N LEU A 68 5.03 3.83 11.03
CA LEU A 68 5.70 3.43 12.27
C LEU A 68 4.73 3.39 13.44
N THR A 69 3.87 4.41 13.58
CA THR A 69 2.84 4.44 14.63
C THR A 69 1.91 3.23 14.53
N GLU A 70 1.46 2.89 13.33
CA GLU A 70 0.63 1.70 13.10
C GLU A 70 1.39 0.40 13.37
N TYR A 71 2.66 0.32 12.96
CA TYR A 71 3.52 -0.81 13.27
C TYR A 71 3.63 -1.02 14.79
N PHE A 72 3.96 0.02 15.57
CA PHE A 72 4.04 -0.08 17.03
C PHE A 72 2.70 -0.36 17.71
N SER A 73 1.59 -0.02 17.06
CA SER A 73 0.24 -0.33 17.55
C SER A 73 -0.23 -1.73 17.15
N SER A 74 0.51 -2.42 16.28
CA SER A 74 0.17 -3.74 15.79
C SER A 74 0.57 -4.83 16.80
N PRO A 75 -0.24 -5.88 16.97
CA PRO A 75 0.13 -7.03 17.80
C PRO A 75 1.37 -7.78 17.28
N VAL A 76 1.82 -7.50 16.06
CA VAL A 76 2.99 -8.14 15.43
C VAL A 76 4.32 -7.46 15.80
N ALA A 77 4.31 -6.24 16.34
CA ALA A 77 5.52 -5.54 16.80
C ALA A 77 6.02 -6.10 18.14
N MET A 78 6.25 -7.41 18.17
CA MET A 78 6.48 -8.18 19.39
C MET A 78 7.90 -8.01 19.96
N ARG A 79 8.89 -7.54 19.18
CA ARG A 79 10.30 -7.52 19.63
C ARG A 79 10.94 -6.13 19.63
N ALA A 80 10.48 -5.22 18.78
CA ALA A 80 10.98 -3.85 18.78
C ALA A 80 10.32 -3.03 19.90
N ALA A 81 10.98 -2.95 21.06
CA ALA A 81 10.45 -2.21 22.21
C ALA A 81 10.64 -0.68 22.10
N ASP A 82 11.49 -0.21 21.18
CA ASP A 82 11.88 1.20 21.10
C ASP A 82 11.85 1.77 19.66
N TYR A 83 11.30 2.98 19.55
CA TYR A 83 11.25 3.77 18.33
C TYR A 83 12.65 4.05 17.78
N ASP A 84 13.62 4.34 18.64
CA ASP A 84 14.98 4.64 18.21
C ASP A 84 15.69 3.42 17.63
N GLU A 85 15.41 2.22 18.15
CA GLU A 85 15.96 0.97 17.60
C GLU A 85 15.41 0.69 16.20
N VAL A 86 14.10 0.83 16.01
CA VAL A 86 13.46 0.65 14.70
C VAL A 86 14.00 1.65 13.69
N THR A 87 14.08 2.92 14.04
CA THR A 87 14.60 3.94 13.12
C THR A 87 16.08 3.74 12.79
N LYS A 88 16.91 3.30 13.75
CA LYS A 88 18.30 2.87 13.49
C LYS A 88 18.35 1.69 12.52
N LYS A 89 17.49 0.68 12.69
CA LYS A 89 17.41 -0.48 11.80
C LYS A 89 17.00 -0.08 10.39
N LEU A 90 15.95 0.73 10.24
CA LEU A 90 15.52 1.26 8.94
C LEU A 90 16.63 2.07 8.26
N ARG A 91 17.35 2.92 9.00
CA ARG A 91 18.49 3.67 8.47
C ARG A 91 19.62 2.76 7.98
N LYS A 92 19.94 1.68 8.71
CA LYS A 92 20.91 0.67 8.26
C LYS A 92 20.50 -0.03 6.97
N MET A 93 19.19 -0.16 6.72
CA MET A 93 18.62 -0.69 5.48
C MET A 93 18.49 0.38 4.36
N GLY A 94 18.97 1.60 4.59
CA GLY A 94 18.84 2.70 3.65
C GLY A 94 17.41 3.23 3.50
N ILE A 95 16.54 2.99 4.49
CA ILE A 95 15.14 3.42 4.49
C ILE A 95 15.03 4.71 5.31
N LYS A 96 14.55 5.79 4.69
CA LYS A 96 14.33 7.08 5.35
C LYS A 96 12.98 7.10 6.06
N VAL A 97 12.89 7.85 7.16
CA VAL A 97 11.62 8.13 7.82
C VAL A 97 11.18 9.54 7.44
N LEU A 98 10.09 9.63 6.70
CA LEU A 98 9.47 10.88 6.30
C LEU A 98 8.56 11.40 7.43
N PRO A 99 8.23 12.71 7.43
CA PRO A 99 7.18 13.26 8.29
C PRO A 99 5.84 12.54 8.10
N GLY A 100 4.83 12.87 8.91
CA GLY A 100 3.52 12.23 8.89
C GLY A 100 2.78 12.29 7.53
N PRO A 101 1.58 11.70 7.44
CA PRO A 101 0.78 11.77 6.25
C PRO A 101 0.15 13.16 6.15
N LEU A 102 -0.22 13.57 4.94
CA LEU A 102 -0.92 14.82 4.67
C LEU A 102 -0.20 16.06 5.24
N THR A 103 1.13 16.09 5.19
CA THR A 103 1.92 17.21 5.74
C THR A 103 1.86 18.47 4.88
N THR A 104 1.22 18.37 3.72
CA THR A 104 0.99 19.49 2.80
C THR A 104 -0.49 19.58 2.48
N ASP A 105 -1.00 20.80 2.29
CA ASP A 105 -2.36 21.03 1.81
C ASP A 105 -2.65 20.26 0.52
N ARG A 106 -1.64 20.13 -0.35
CA ARG A 106 -1.76 19.39 -1.60
C ARG A 106 -2.06 17.91 -1.36
N ALA A 107 -1.32 17.26 -0.46
CA ALA A 107 -1.58 15.86 -0.11
C ALA A 107 -2.98 15.69 0.51
N GLY A 108 -3.37 16.60 1.41
CA GLY A 108 -4.71 16.59 2.01
C GLY A 108 -5.85 16.73 1.00
N ARG A 109 -5.69 17.61 0.01
CA ARG A 109 -6.65 17.78 -1.09
C ARG A 109 -6.73 16.53 -1.96
N ILE A 110 -5.59 15.97 -2.39
CA ILE A 110 -5.55 14.77 -3.22
C ILE A 110 -6.23 13.59 -2.51
N ALA A 111 -5.92 13.36 -1.23
CA ALA A 111 -6.57 12.32 -0.45
C ALA A 111 -8.09 12.52 -0.40
N SER A 112 -8.53 13.75 -0.13
CA SER A 112 -9.96 14.10 -0.09
C SER A 112 -10.66 13.88 -1.44
N GLU A 113 -10.03 14.27 -2.54
CA GLU A 113 -10.55 14.08 -3.89
C GLU A 113 -10.67 12.60 -4.26
N ILE A 114 -9.69 11.76 -3.89
CA ILE A 114 -9.73 10.31 -4.11
C ILE A 114 -10.88 9.69 -3.33
N LEU A 115 -11.03 10.06 -2.05
CA LEU A 115 -12.10 9.55 -1.20
C LEU A 115 -13.48 9.98 -1.72
N GLN A 116 -13.63 11.24 -2.13
CA GLN A 116 -14.87 11.76 -2.70
C GLN A 116 -15.23 11.05 -4.01
N ALA A 117 -14.29 10.93 -4.94
CA ALA A 117 -14.50 10.23 -6.22
C ALA A 117 -14.92 8.77 -5.98
N ARG A 118 -14.30 8.10 -5.01
CA ARG A 118 -14.66 6.72 -4.67
C ARG A 118 -16.06 6.62 -4.08
N TYR A 119 -16.43 7.52 -3.17
CA TYR A 119 -17.77 7.58 -2.60
C TYR A 119 -18.83 7.77 -3.69
N ASP A 120 -18.61 8.74 -4.59
CA ASP A 120 -19.53 9.04 -5.69
C ASP A 120 -19.67 7.87 -6.66
N SER A 121 -18.58 7.15 -6.92
CA SER A 121 -18.58 5.92 -7.73
C SER A 121 -19.43 4.80 -7.09
N ILE A 122 -19.28 4.58 -5.78
CA ILE A 122 -20.10 3.61 -5.03
C ILE A 122 -21.57 4.03 -5.08
N LEU A 123 -21.87 5.29 -4.77
CA LEU A 123 -23.23 5.83 -4.78
C LEU A 123 -23.88 5.65 -6.15
N ALA A 124 -23.21 6.08 -7.22
CA ALA A 124 -23.70 5.94 -8.59
C ALA A 124 -23.92 4.47 -8.99
N LYS A 125 -23.06 3.55 -8.53
CA LYS A 125 -23.25 2.11 -8.76
C LYS A 125 -24.49 1.57 -8.05
N LYS A 126 -24.73 1.97 -6.79
CA LYS A 126 -25.90 1.52 -6.02
C LYS A 126 -27.20 2.11 -6.55
N LEU A 127 -27.22 3.40 -6.90
CA LEU A 127 -28.39 4.07 -7.49
C LEU A 127 -28.83 3.44 -8.82
N ARG A 128 -27.88 2.90 -9.61
CA ARG A 128 -28.18 2.18 -10.85
C ARG A 128 -28.69 0.75 -10.65
N SER A 129 -28.60 0.21 -9.44
CA SER A 129 -28.98 -1.17 -9.15
C SER A 129 -30.49 -1.29 -8.94
N LYS A 130 -31.18 -1.93 -9.89
CA LYS A 130 -32.64 -2.14 -9.82
C LYS A 130 -33.10 -3.14 -8.74
N THR A 131 -32.16 -3.85 -8.11
CA THR A 131 -32.41 -4.90 -7.12
C THR A 131 -32.25 -4.44 -5.67
N LEU A 132 -31.76 -3.21 -5.44
CA LEU A 132 -31.55 -2.71 -4.09
C LEU A 132 -32.80 -2.00 -3.59
N GLN A 133 -33.30 -2.44 -2.44
CA GLN A 133 -34.44 -1.83 -1.77
C GLN A 133 -34.09 -0.46 -1.17
N ASP A 134 -32.86 -0.30 -0.65
CA ASP A 134 -32.32 0.97 -0.16
C ASP A 134 -30.88 1.20 -0.68
N PRO A 135 -30.72 1.91 -1.80
CA PRO A 135 -29.40 2.22 -2.36
C PRO A 135 -28.51 3.10 -1.46
N LEU A 136 -29.10 3.97 -0.63
CA LEU A 136 -28.34 4.89 0.22
C LEU A 136 -27.73 4.16 1.40
N GLU A 137 -28.50 3.30 2.07
CA GLU A 137 -27.96 2.49 3.17
C GLU A 137 -26.93 1.49 2.66
N ALA A 138 -27.16 0.87 1.49
CA ALA A 138 -26.17 0.02 0.84
C ALA A 138 -24.87 0.78 0.51
N THR A 139 -24.98 2.05 0.10
CA THR A 139 -23.82 2.94 -0.13
C THR A 139 -23.08 3.20 1.17
N ARG A 140 -23.78 3.59 2.24
CA ARG A 140 -23.16 3.84 3.56
C ARG A 140 -22.44 2.62 4.11
N LYS A 141 -23.04 1.44 3.98
CA LYS A 141 -22.44 0.18 4.43
C LYS A 141 -21.15 -0.15 3.67
N GLU A 142 -21.16 -0.03 2.35
CA GLU A 142 -19.97 -0.29 1.52
C GLU A 142 -18.89 0.78 1.77
N TRP A 143 -19.28 2.06 1.83
CA TRP A 143 -18.36 3.14 2.12
C TRP A 143 -17.68 2.98 3.48
N ARG A 144 -18.43 2.63 4.52
CA ARG A 144 -17.88 2.38 5.86
C ARG A 144 -16.83 1.27 5.81
N LYS A 145 -17.08 0.19 5.06
CA LYS A 145 -16.10 -0.89 4.89
C LYS A 145 -14.82 -0.37 4.22
N VAL A 146 -14.94 0.36 3.11
CA VAL A 146 -13.80 0.88 2.34
C VAL A 146 -12.98 1.88 3.16
N ILE A 147 -13.62 2.84 3.83
CA ILE A 147 -12.90 3.88 4.56
C ILE A 147 -12.20 3.30 5.81
N THR A 148 -12.84 2.35 6.50
CA THR A 148 -12.23 1.70 7.67
C THR A 148 -11.01 0.89 7.29
N SER A 149 -11.00 0.22 6.14
CA SER A 149 -9.88 -0.63 5.73
C SER A 149 -8.73 0.11 5.07
N SER A 150 -8.97 1.30 4.50
CA SER A 150 -8.04 1.84 3.49
C SER A 150 -7.84 3.35 3.56
N LYS A 151 -8.42 4.05 4.55
CA LYS A 151 -8.21 5.50 4.69
C LYS A 151 -6.73 5.84 4.83
N VAL A 152 -6.02 5.12 5.72
CA VAL A 152 -4.62 5.44 5.98
C VAL A 152 -3.77 5.19 4.74
N ASP A 153 -4.03 4.12 3.99
CA ASP A 153 -3.34 3.84 2.72
C ASP A 153 -3.55 4.97 1.69
N VAL A 154 -4.76 5.54 1.60
CA VAL A 154 -5.02 6.70 0.75
C VAL A 154 -4.20 7.92 1.21
N ASP A 155 -4.13 8.16 2.52
CA ASP A 155 -3.36 9.28 3.06
C ASP A 155 -1.84 9.09 2.79
N LEU A 156 -1.33 7.87 2.96
CA LEU A 156 0.06 7.48 2.69
C LEU A 156 0.41 7.59 1.20
N ALA A 157 -0.44 7.04 0.32
CA ALA A 157 -0.24 7.08 -1.13
C ALA A 157 -0.28 8.52 -1.65
N SER A 158 -1.17 9.36 -1.11
CA SER A 158 -1.28 10.77 -1.49
C SER A 158 -0.03 11.57 -1.06
N GLU A 159 0.46 11.32 0.15
CA GLU A 159 1.70 11.94 0.63
C GLU A 159 2.92 11.47 -0.19
N ALA A 160 3.02 10.17 -0.48
CA ALA A 160 4.07 9.59 -1.32
C ALA A 160 4.10 10.27 -2.70
N PHE A 161 2.94 10.35 -3.36
CA PHE A 161 2.80 11.00 -4.65
C PHE A 161 3.23 12.47 -4.62
N CYS A 162 2.80 13.23 -3.63
CA CYS A 162 3.20 14.64 -3.47
C CYS A 162 4.70 14.83 -3.28
N LYS A 163 5.40 13.85 -2.69
CA LYS A 163 6.86 13.87 -2.52
C LYS A 163 7.63 13.25 -3.69
N GLY A 164 6.94 12.83 -4.75
CA GLY A 164 7.54 12.19 -5.92
C GLY A 164 8.05 10.78 -5.62
N PHE A 165 7.32 10.04 -4.79
CA PHE A 165 7.52 8.61 -4.54
C PHE A 165 6.35 7.81 -5.12
N ALA A 166 6.63 6.59 -5.55
CA ALA A 166 5.63 5.56 -5.73
C ALA A 166 5.23 4.96 -4.37
N PHE A 167 4.01 4.47 -4.25
CA PHE A 167 3.54 3.76 -3.06
C PHE A 167 3.64 2.25 -3.27
N LEU A 168 4.32 1.53 -2.38
CA LEU A 168 4.49 0.08 -2.45
C LEU A 168 3.68 -0.56 -1.32
N THR A 169 2.75 -1.44 -1.66
CA THR A 169 1.84 -2.09 -0.72
C THR A 169 1.66 -3.57 -1.03
N ALA A 170 1.23 -4.34 -0.03
CA ALA A 170 0.72 -5.70 -0.19
C ALA A 170 -0.81 -5.78 0.05
N ASP A 171 -1.47 -4.65 0.36
CA ASP A 171 -2.91 -4.61 0.56
C ASP A 171 -3.64 -4.59 -0.78
N ASN A 172 -4.09 -5.77 -1.18
CA ASN A 172 -4.94 -5.93 -2.35
C ASN A 172 -6.30 -5.25 -2.15
N ASN A 173 -6.81 -5.10 -0.93
CA ASN A 173 -8.12 -4.49 -0.72
C ASN A 173 -8.09 -2.99 -1.01
N PHE A 174 -7.08 -2.27 -0.51
CA PHE A 174 -6.80 -0.89 -0.89
C PHE A 174 -6.65 -0.76 -2.41
N ALA A 175 -5.76 -1.55 -3.01
CA ALA A 175 -5.50 -1.48 -4.46
C ALA A 175 -6.78 -1.73 -5.28
N CYS A 176 -7.57 -2.74 -4.91
CA CYS A 176 -8.83 -3.05 -5.60
C CYS A 176 -9.90 -1.97 -5.41
N SER A 177 -9.91 -1.33 -4.24
CA SER A 177 -10.91 -0.32 -3.90
C SER A 177 -10.63 1.02 -4.58
N PHE A 178 -9.35 1.37 -4.80
CA PHE A 178 -8.95 2.69 -5.29
C PHE A 178 -8.20 2.68 -6.62
N ALA A 179 -8.06 1.53 -7.29
CA ALA A 179 -7.34 1.43 -8.56
C ALA A 179 -7.78 2.46 -9.62
N PRO A 180 -9.09 2.68 -9.89
CA PRO A 180 -9.51 3.69 -10.86
C PRO A 180 -9.04 5.09 -10.49
N GLU A 181 -9.19 5.49 -9.23
CA GLU A 181 -8.90 6.83 -8.75
C GLU A 181 -7.39 7.12 -8.71
N LEU A 182 -6.58 6.12 -8.35
CA LEU A 182 -5.11 6.18 -8.39
C LEU A 182 -4.60 6.25 -9.83
N ASP A 183 -5.21 5.48 -10.74
CA ASP A 183 -4.83 5.42 -12.13
C ASP A 183 -5.11 6.73 -12.88
N GLU A 184 -6.31 7.29 -12.69
CA GLU A 184 -6.71 8.59 -13.25
C GLU A 184 -5.73 9.70 -12.89
N ARG A 185 -5.17 9.65 -11.67
CA ARG A 185 -4.20 10.63 -11.15
C ARG A 185 -2.75 10.29 -11.49
N LYS A 186 -2.50 9.17 -12.18
CA LYS A 186 -1.16 8.64 -12.47
C LYS A 186 -0.31 8.46 -11.21
N MET A 187 -0.96 8.11 -10.09
CA MET A 187 -0.27 7.82 -8.83
C MET A 187 0.37 6.44 -8.93
N ALA A 188 1.70 6.40 -9.09
CA ALA A 188 2.44 5.15 -9.15
C ALA A 188 2.23 4.36 -7.85
N THR A 189 1.48 3.27 -7.94
CA THR A 189 1.23 2.35 -6.83
C THR A 189 1.58 0.94 -7.26
N HIS A 190 2.44 0.28 -6.51
CA HIS A 190 2.95 -1.06 -6.80
C HIS A 190 2.40 -2.04 -5.78
N VAL A 191 1.77 -3.11 -6.26
CA VAL A 191 1.14 -4.13 -5.42
C VAL A 191 1.95 -5.40 -5.52
N VAL A 192 2.50 -5.86 -4.40
CA VAL A 192 3.27 -7.11 -4.32
C VAL A 192 2.46 -8.22 -3.67
N PRO A 193 2.66 -9.49 -4.06
CA PRO A 193 1.92 -10.60 -3.47
C PRO A 193 2.40 -10.86 -2.03
N ASN A 194 1.47 -11.27 -1.17
CA ASN A 194 1.77 -11.61 0.23
C ASN A 194 2.85 -12.71 0.37
N SER A 195 2.99 -13.59 -0.63
CA SER A 195 4.03 -14.61 -0.68
C SER A 195 5.45 -14.03 -0.71
N TRP A 196 5.62 -12.78 -1.12
CA TRP A 196 6.93 -12.10 -1.12
C TRP A 196 7.25 -11.48 0.25
N LEU A 197 6.29 -11.38 1.15
CA LEU A 197 6.50 -10.82 2.48
C LEU A 197 7.17 -11.80 3.44
N LYS A 198 7.17 -13.09 3.14
CA LYS A 198 7.74 -14.12 4.01
C LYS A 198 8.83 -14.89 3.27
N PRO A 199 9.93 -15.28 3.93
CA PRO A 199 10.84 -16.26 3.38
C PRO A 199 10.05 -17.56 3.14
N PRO A 200 10.42 -18.36 2.12
CA PRO A 200 9.80 -19.66 1.93
C PRO A 200 9.98 -20.48 3.21
N THR A 201 8.87 -21.03 3.73
CA THR A 201 8.94 -22.07 4.76
C THR A 201 9.62 -23.27 4.11
N MET A 202 10.90 -23.51 4.44
CA MET A 202 11.52 -24.77 4.06
C MET A 202 10.65 -25.88 4.66
N PRO A 203 10.28 -26.92 3.88
CA PRO A 203 9.69 -28.10 4.48
C PRO A 203 10.68 -28.58 5.54
N ILE A 204 10.20 -28.72 6.77
CA ILE A 204 10.95 -29.38 7.84
C ILE A 204 11.22 -30.77 7.28
N GLY A 205 12.45 -31.00 6.83
CA GLY A 205 12.85 -32.28 6.28
C GLY A 205 12.52 -33.35 7.30
N SER A 206 11.72 -34.31 6.87
CA SER A 206 11.66 -35.63 7.47
C SER A 206 13.10 -36.11 7.63
N THR A 207 13.56 -36.13 8.88
CA THR A 207 14.81 -36.77 9.25
C THR A 207 14.66 -38.26 9.03
N SER A 208 15.53 -38.79 8.17
CA SER A 208 15.89 -40.21 7.97
C SER A 208 14.96 -41.02 7.08
#